data_AF-A0A1X7MPX2-F1
#
_entry.id   AF-A0A1X7MPX2-F1
#
_cell.length_a   1.000
_cell.length_b   1.000
_cell.length_c   1.000
_cell.angle_alpha   90.00
_cell.angle_beta   90.00
_cell.angle_gamma   90.00
#
_symmetry.space_group_name_H-M   'P 1'
#
loop_
_entity.id
_entity.type
_entity.pdbx_description
1 polymer ?
#
loop_
_entity_poly.entity_id
_entity_poly.type
_entity_poly.pdbx_seq_one_letter_code
_entity_poly.pdbx_strand_id
1 'polypeptide(L)'
;MSKKNFAAAPKPAALSAEQEAYISKGRGKDTAPANNEPTARLSVDLPRSMHKRFKIACEQADTKMVTELLAFIERRTTELESRKP
;
A
#
# COMPACT_ATOMS: atom_id res chain seq x y z
N MET A 1 14.77 -51.13 16.47
CA MET A 1 14.69 -49.74 15.95
C MET A 1 13.35 -49.15 16.35
N SER A 2 13.30 -48.41 17.47
CA SER A 2 12.05 -47.85 18.01
C SER A 2 11.41 -46.85 17.03
N LYS A 3 10.22 -47.18 16.55
CA LYS A 3 9.35 -46.26 15.80
C LYS A 3 8.86 -45.20 16.79
N LYS A 4 9.41 -43.98 16.70
CA LYS A 4 8.92 -42.83 17.47
C LYS A 4 7.52 -42.46 16.98
N ASN A 5 6.50 -42.73 17.80
CA ASN A 5 5.11 -42.38 17.53
C ASN A 5 4.92 -40.86 17.71
N PHE A 6 4.99 -40.10 16.62
CA PHE A 6 4.67 -38.66 16.59
C PHE A 6 3.17 -38.35 16.80
N ALA A 7 2.31 -39.38 16.85
CA ALA A 7 0.87 -39.24 17.04
C ALA A 7 0.44 -38.93 18.49
N ALA A 8 1.34 -39.07 19.47
CA ALA A 8 1.07 -38.79 20.88
C ALA A 8 1.48 -37.37 21.31
N ALA A 9 1.97 -36.54 20.38
CA ALA A 9 2.31 -35.15 20.68
C ALA A 9 1.02 -34.31 20.84
N PRO A 10 0.90 -33.48 21.90
CA PRO A 10 -0.23 -32.58 22.03
C PRO A 10 -0.27 -31.64 20.82
N LYS A 11 -1.41 -31.63 20.13
CA LYS A 11 -1.60 -30.75 18.97
C LYS A 11 -1.47 -29.29 19.43
N PRO A 12 -0.84 -28.42 18.61
CA PRO A 12 -0.73 -27.00 18.95
C PRO A 12 -2.12 -26.43 19.19
N ALA A 13 -2.23 -25.59 20.21
CA ALA A 13 -3.47 -24.91 20.55
C ALA A 13 -3.98 -24.11 19.33
N ALA A 14 -5.31 -24.10 19.14
CA ALA A 14 -5.92 -23.23 18.16
C ALA A 14 -5.55 -21.77 18.45
N LEU A 15 -5.34 -20.99 17.39
CA LEU A 15 -5.03 -19.57 17.51
C LEU A 15 -6.19 -18.86 18.20
N SER A 16 -5.86 -17.91 19.07
CA SER A 16 -6.86 -16.99 19.62
C SER A 16 -7.38 -16.04 18.54
N ALA A 17 -8.59 -15.53 18.73
CA ALA A 17 -9.20 -14.55 17.82
C ALA A 17 -8.31 -13.31 17.59
N GLU A 18 -7.51 -12.92 18.59
CA GLU A 18 -6.55 -11.81 18.48
C GLU A 18 -5.38 -12.15 17.54
N GLN A 19 -4.86 -13.38 17.62
CA GLN A 19 -3.79 -13.83 16.73
C GLN A 19 -4.28 -13.94 15.27
N GLU A 20 -5.50 -14.41 15.06
CA GLU A 20 -6.14 -14.44 13.75
C GLU A 20 -6.39 -13.03 13.20
N ALA A 21 -6.80 -12.09 14.06
CA ALA A 21 -6.95 -10.69 13.71
C ALA A 21 -5.61 -10.04 13.31
N TYR A 22 -4.53 -10.34 14.02
CA TYR A 22 -3.19 -9.84 13.71
C TYR A 22 -2.68 -10.38 12.36
N ILE A 23 -2.90 -11.66 12.08
CA ILE A 23 -2.52 -12.29 10.80
C ILE A 23 -3.35 -11.74 9.65
N SER A 24 -4.66 -11.58 9.83
CA SER A 24 -5.57 -11.07 8.80
C SER A 24 -5.36 -9.59 8.49
N LYS A 25 -4.90 -8.80 9.46
CA LYS A 25 -4.54 -7.37 9.28
C LYS A 25 -3.06 -7.14 8.99
N GLY A 26 -2.31 -8.20 8.73
CA GLY A 26 -0.88 -8.11 8.43
C GLY A 26 -0.59 -7.32 7.15
N ARG A 27 0.64 -6.78 7.08
CA ARG A 27 1.15 -6.00 5.94
C ARG A 27 0.89 -6.72 4.61
N GLY A 28 0.11 -6.11 3.72
CA GLY A 28 -0.27 -6.68 2.41
C GLY A 28 -1.68 -7.29 2.33
N LYS A 29 -2.45 -7.26 3.43
CA LYS A 29 -3.90 -7.60 3.46
C LYS A 29 -4.79 -6.36 3.45
N ASP A 30 -4.28 -5.22 2.97
CA ASP A 30 -5.07 -3.99 2.85
C ASP A 30 -6.17 -4.21 1.81
N THR A 31 -7.42 -4.35 2.27
CA THR A 31 -8.62 -4.54 1.43
C THR A 31 -9.16 -3.19 0.94
N ALA A 32 -8.29 -2.26 0.56
CA ALA A 32 -8.76 -1.06 -0.11
C ALA A 32 -9.49 -1.50 -1.40
N PRO A 33 -10.71 -1.00 -1.67
CA PRO A 33 -11.43 -1.36 -2.87
C PRO A 33 -10.54 -1.02 -4.07
N ALA A 34 -10.14 -2.04 -4.82
CA ALA A 34 -9.46 -1.82 -6.08
C ALA A 34 -10.46 -1.10 -6.99
N ASN A 35 -10.14 0.12 -7.43
CA ASN A 35 -10.87 0.73 -8.52
C ASN A 35 -10.79 -0.26 -9.71
N ASN A 36 -11.95 -0.66 -10.23
CA ASN A 36 -12.05 -1.66 -11.29
C ASN A 36 -11.52 -1.17 -12.65
N GLU A 37 -10.99 0.06 -12.71
CA GLU A 37 -10.40 0.61 -13.92
C GLU A 37 -8.95 0.13 -14.09
N PRO A 38 -8.55 -0.31 -15.30
CA PRO A 38 -7.17 -0.67 -15.57
C PRO A 38 -6.20 0.49 -15.31
N THR A 39 -5.20 0.29 -14.48
CA THR A 39 -4.18 1.32 -14.18
C THR A 39 -3.10 1.37 -15.26
N ALA A 40 -2.79 2.56 -15.77
CA ALA A 40 -1.62 2.81 -16.62
C ALA A 40 -0.43 3.33 -15.79
N ARG A 41 0.80 2.94 -16.16
CA ARG A 41 2.03 3.44 -15.51
C ARG A 41 2.47 4.76 -16.15
N LEU A 42 2.66 5.77 -15.32
CA LEU A 42 3.28 7.04 -15.71
C LEU A 42 4.73 7.09 -15.20
N SER A 43 5.69 7.27 -16.12
CA SER A 43 7.10 7.50 -15.81
C SER A 43 7.46 8.95 -16.11
N VAL A 44 7.99 9.69 -15.13
CA VAL A 44 8.37 11.10 -15.29
C VAL A 44 9.78 11.30 -14.74
N ASP A 45 10.63 11.90 -15.54
CA ASP A 45 11.97 12.31 -15.11
C ASP A 45 11.91 13.68 -14.45
N LEU A 46 12.46 13.76 -13.24
CA LEU A 46 12.50 14.98 -12.44
C LEU A 46 13.96 15.34 -12.14
N PRO A 47 14.33 16.64 -12.17
CA PRO A 47 15.62 17.06 -11.65
C PRO A 47 15.83 16.53 -10.23
N ARG A 48 17.04 16.03 -9.94
CA ARG A 48 17.36 15.39 -8.65
C ARG A 48 17.03 16.28 -7.45
N SER A 49 17.28 17.58 -7.57
CA SER A 49 16.98 18.58 -6.54
C SER A 49 15.47 18.66 -6.27
N MET A 50 14.64 18.65 -7.32
CA MET A 50 13.19 18.71 -7.21
C MET A 50 12.63 17.43 -6.59
N HIS A 51 13.06 16.25 -7.07
CA HIS A 51 12.65 14.97 -6.50
C HIS A 51 13.00 14.87 -5.00
N LYS A 52 14.21 15.30 -4.61
CA LYS A 52 14.63 15.28 -3.22
C LYS A 52 13.76 16.18 -2.34
N ARG A 53 13.49 17.41 -2.79
CA ARG A 53 12.62 18.34 -2.04
C ARG A 53 11.21 17.80 -1.90
N PHE A 54 10.65 17.26 -2.98
CA PHE A 54 9.30 16.69 -2.96
C PHE A 54 9.21 15.48 -2.02
N LYS A 55 10.18 14.55 -2.11
CA LYS A 55 10.24 13.38 -1.22
C LYS A 55 10.28 13.78 0.27
N ILE A 56 11.12 14.76 0.62
CA ILE A 56 11.23 15.25 2.00
C ILE A 56 9.90 15.88 2.46
N ALA A 57 9.25 16.65 1.59
CA ALA A 57 7.96 17.26 1.92
C ALA A 57 6.86 16.20 2.17
N CYS A 58 6.78 15.15 1.33
CA CYS A 58 5.85 14.04 1.55
C CYS A 58 6.15 13.28 2.85
N GLU A 59 7.43 13.06 3.16
CA GLU A 59 7.85 12.40 4.40
C GLU A 59 7.48 13.23 5.63
N GLN A 60 7.61 14.55 5.57
CA GLN A 60 7.16 15.47 6.64
C GLN A 60 5.65 15.49 6.82
N ALA A 61 4.88 15.27 5.75
CA ALA A 61 3.43 15.19 5.78
C ALA A 61 2.91 13.78 6.18
N ASP A 62 3.80 12.81 6.39
CA ASP A 62 3.48 11.39 6.56
C ASP A 62 2.60 10.83 5.41
N THR A 63 2.78 11.36 4.20
CA THR A 63 2.05 10.92 3.01
C THR A 63 2.96 10.23 2.00
N LYS A 64 2.37 9.31 1.22
CA LYS A 64 3.09 8.65 0.12
C LYS A 64 3.19 9.61 -1.05
N MET A 65 4.39 9.69 -1.62
CA MET A 65 4.67 10.51 -2.81
C MET A 65 3.69 10.24 -3.97
N VAL A 66 3.29 8.98 -4.17
CA VAL A 66 2.30 8.60 -5.21
C VAL A 66 0.93 9.20 -4.94
N THR A 67 0.50 9.25 -3.67
CA THR A 67 -0.80 9.83 -3.27
C THR A 67 -0.85 11.32 -3.58
N GLU A 68 0.22 12.05 -3.24
CA GLU A 68 0.34 13.49 -3.56
C GLU A 68 0.35 13.76 -5.07
N LEU A 69 1.03 12.91 -5.84
CA LEU A 69 1.05 13.03 -7.30
C LEU A 69 -0.34 12.80 -7.91
N LEU A 70 -1.06 11.77 -7.45
CA LEU A 70 -2.42 11.50 -7.92
C LEU A 70 -3.38 12.65 -7.59
N ALA A 71 -3.33 13.15 -6.35
CA ALA A 71 -4.15 14.29 -5.93
C ALA A 71 -3.83 15.56 -6.75
N PHE A 72 -2.55 15.81 -7.04
CA PHE A 72 -2.14 16.90 -7.92
C PHE A 72 -2.67 16.74 -9.34
N ILE A 73 -2.55 15.54 -9.92
CA ILE A 73 -3.03 15.24 -11.28
C ILE A 73 -4.54 15.43 -11.37
N GLU A 74 -5.31 14.91 -10.41
CA GLU A 74 -6.76 15.04 -10.37
C GLU A 74 -7.19 16.52 -10.33
N ARG A 75 -6.65 17.27 -9.36
CA ARG A 75 -6.92 18.70 -9.24
C ARG A 75 -6.56 19.48 -10.51
N ARG A 76 -5.37 19.24 -11.06
CA ARG A 76 -4.92 19.93 -12.28
C ARG A 76 -5.72 19.54 -13.51
N THR A 77 -6.24 18.32 -13.57
CA THR A 77 -7.12 17.87 -14.66
C THR A 77 -8.41 18.68 -14.65
N THR A 78 -9.08 18.79 -13.50
CA THR A 78 -10.29 19.61 -13.37
C THR A 78 -10.04 21.08 -13.72
N GLU A 79 -8.92 21.65 -13.25
CA GLU A 79 -8.53 23.03 -13.58
C GLU A 79 -8.33 23.22 -15.10
N LEU A 80 -7.72 22.25 -15.80
CA LEU A 80 -7.52 22.30 -17.25
C LEU A 80 -8.82 22.13 -18.04
N GLU A 81 -9.69 21.21 -17.62
CA GLU A 81 -11.00 20.98 -18.25
C GLU A 81 -11.92 22.19 -18.12
N SER A 82 -11.86 22.87 -16.96
CA SER A 82 -12.62 24.10 -16.71
C SER A 82 -12.13 25.30 -17.53
N ARG A 83 -10.85 25.28 -17.93
CA ARG A 83 -10.19 26.33 -18.74
C ARG A 83 -10.43 26.13 -20.24
N LYS A 84 -11.49 25.41 -20.62
CA LYS A 84 -11.85 25.21 -22.04
C LYS A 84 -11.95 26.59 -22.74
N PRO A 85 -11.37 26.73 -23.95
CA PRO A 85 -11.23 28.02 -24.64
C PRO A 85 -12.55 28.76 -24.87
#